data_AF-A0A932V7R9-F1
#
_entry.id   AF-A0A932V7R9-F1
#
_cell.length_a   1.000
_cell.length_b   1.000
_cell.length_c   1.000
_cell.angle_alpha   90.00
_cell.angle_beta   90.00
_cell.angle_gamma   90.00
#
_symmetry.space_group_name_H-M   'P 1'
#
loop_
_entity.id
_entity.type
_entity.pdbx_description
1 polymer ?
#
loop_
_entity_poly.entity_id
_entity_poly.type
_entity_poly.pdbx_seq_one_letter_code
_entity_poly.pdbx_strand_id
1 'polypeptide(L)'
;MIPQPIDQVPLFQRLSEEERELVLPRLRRRQAPPNEIIFSAGRASDAFFIITAGWVKLEDTATGKATTLANLGAGSLLGEVDTLLGRAYTTTARSAANTQLLSLTRNDIEDLITQNPSIGLKFSAALGIRSPFLETYLVQQRLRNIELLSGLSEDDLRAIAKQLDFRFFSRGDMIVELDQPGDAIFFVEDGDARLITHSSDGEAFEELKQGAIFGHTALITGKPYPFNARAITDVSVWLLTRAVYHDLIRTRPAIKLAFSRALAEALGPGDQADAIERMRTLALFSDVPTEALSAIAARLVLRHFPTGEIIYADGTPGDAMYIVESGDVRLFDSTFTDAQLLEKLKTGDSFGEMALLTGRTRAECARAASDATLWVLYKTDFDDVMVQYPEISASLSRAITEKLSSRESDFVERHLKRIQLFAALATSELRQISKKVRGVRYRSAEIVCFAGQPAQNLYMIERGEIKLMGAGPRGEPILLDIL
;
A
#
# COMPACT_ATOMS: atom_id res chain seq x y z
N MET A 1 -9.11 -44.88 11.17
CA MET A 1 -7.79 -45.40 10.72
C MET A 1 -7.77 -45.37 9.19
N ILE A 2 -6.82 -44.65 8.61
CA ILE A 2 -6.70 -44.48 7.15
C ILE A 2 -6.24 -45.82 6.56
N PRO A 3 -6.94 -46.40 5.56
CA PRO A 3 -6.45 -47.58 4.88
C PRO A 3 -5.11 -47.30 4.21
N GLN A 4 -4.08 -48.11 4.47
CA GLN A 4 -2.89 -48.09 3.63
C GLN A 4 -3.27 -48.47 2.19
N PRO A 5 -2.73 -47.79 1.17
CA PRO A 5 -1.64 -46.81 1.19
C PRO A 5 -2.09 -45.33 1.12
N ILE A 6 -3.32 -44.98 1.53
CA ILE A 6 -3.83 -43.59 1.40
C ILE A 6 -3.01 -42.61 2.26
N ASP A 7 -2.49 -43.07 3.39
CA ASP A 7 -1.57 -42.33 4.28
C ASP A 7 -0.25 -41.92 3.60
N GLN A 8 0.16 -42.64 2.57
CA GLN A 8 1.39 -42.38 1.82
C GLN A 8 1.19 -41.42 0.64
N VAL A 9 -0.07 -41.09 0.31
CA VAL A 9 -0.38 -40.19 -0.80
C VAL A 9 -0.08 -38.75 -0.37
N PRO A 10 0.76 -37.99 -1.11
CA PRO A 10 1.17 -36.63 -0.73
C PRO A 10 0.00 -35.68 -0.43
N LEU A 11 -1.10 -35.86 -1.16
CA LEU A 11 -2.33 -35.08 -1.00
C LEU A 11 -2.96 -35.23 0.40
N PHE A 12 -2.92 -36.44 0.99
CA PHE A 12 -3.53 -36.75 2.28
C PHE A 12 -2.59 -36.50 3.46
N GLN A 13 -1.27 -36.55 3.23
CA GLN A 13 -0.27 -36.24 4.26
C GLN A 13 -0.41 -34.83 4.80
N ARG A 14 -0.79 -33.87 3.95
CA ARG A 14 -0.97 -32.45 4.32
C ARG A 14 -2.32 -32.12 4.96
N LEU A 15 -3.28 -33.03 4.94
CA LEU A 15 -4.57 -32.83 5.57
C LEU A 15 -4.49 -33.06 7.09
N SER A 16 -5.23 -32.25 7.85
CA SER A 16 -5.45 -32.48 9.28
C SER A 16 -6.29 -33.74 9.51
N GLU A 17 -6.38 -34.22 10.75
CA GLU A 17 -7.23 -35.36 11.07
C GLU A 17 -8.71 -35.10 10.73
N GLU A 18 -9.23 -33.94 11.11
CA GLU A 18 -10.60 -33.49 10.80
C GLU A 18 -10.86 -33.41 9.29
N GLU A 19 -9.92 -32.83 8.52
CA GLU A 19 -10.07 -32.76 7.06
C GLU A 19 -10.07 -34.15 6.41
N ARG A 20 -9.26 -35.09 6.93
CA ARG A 20 -9.26 -36.47 6.45
C ARG A 20 -10.60 -37.14 6.73
N GLU A 21 -11.21 -36.90 7.88
CA GLU A 21 -12.55 -37.41 8.21
C GLU A 21 -13.63 -36.88 7.25
N LEU A 22 -13.45 -35.69 6.66
CA LEU A 22 -14.33 -35.14 5.64
C LEU A 22 -14.11 -35.73 4.24
N VAL A 23 -12.86 -36.06 3.89
CA VAL A 23 -12.50 -36.58 2.56
C VAL A 23 -12.76 -38.09 2.44
N LEU A 24 -12.37 -38.87 3.45
CA LEU A 24 -12.40 -40.34 3.39
C LEU A 24 -13.80 -40.92 3.03
N PRO A 25 -14.94 -40.40 3.55
CA PRO A 25 -16.27 -40.93 3.22
C PRO A 25 -16.70 -40.71 1.75
N ARG A 26 -16.05 -39.76 1.05
CA ARG A 26 -16.32 -39.45 -0.36
C ARG A 26 -15.52 -40.33 -1.33
N LEU A 27 -14.51 -41.05 -0.84
CA LEU A 27 -13.77 -42.00 -1.66
C LEU A 27 -14.63 -43.21 -2.02
N ARG A 28 -14.63 -43.57 -3.31
CA ARG A 28 -15.35 -44.75 -3.84
C ARG A 28 -14.37 -45.82 -4.28
N ARG A 29 -14.61 -47.06 -3.86
CA ARG A 29 -13.79 -48.21 -4.26
C ARG A 29 -14.15 -48.63 -5.68
N ARG A 30 -13.12 -48.86 -6.50
CA ARG A 30 -13.23 -49.42 -7.85
C ARG A 30 -12.21 -50.54 -8.02
N GLN A 31 -12.60 -51.60 -8.73
CA GLN A 31 -11.68 -52.66 -9.16
C GLN A 31 -11.58 -52.62 -10.68
N ALA A 32 -10.37 -52.87 -11.20
CA ALA A 32 -10.10 -52.92 -12.63
C ALA A 32 -9.35 -54.22 -12.96
N PRO A 33 -9.95 -55.20 -13.66
CA PRO A 33 -9.25 -56.33 -14.26
C PRO A 33 -8.10 -55.90 -15.19
N PRO A 34 -7.14 -56.80 -15.51
CA PRO A 34 -6.03 -56.49 -16.42
C PRO A 34 -6.53 -56.00 -17.79
N ASN A 35 -5.79 -55.04 -18.36
CA ASN A 35 -6.04 -54.38 -19.65
C ASN A 35 -7.28 -53.46 -19.72
N GLU A 36 -8.03 -53.31 -18.63
CA GLU A 36 -9.12 -52.33 -18.54
C GLU A 36 -8.56 -50.90 -18.67
N ILE A 37 -9.26 -50.07 -19.44
CA ILE A 37 -9.00 -48.63 -19.51
C ILE A 37 -9.75 -47.95 -18.36
N ILE A 38 -8.99 -47.40 -17.42
CA ILE A 38 -9.52 -46.66 -16.28
C ILE A 38 -10.10 -45.32 -16.75
N PHE A 39 -9.33 -44.61 -17.58
CA PHE A 39 -9.75 -43.44 -18.35
C PHE A 39 -8.89 -43.28 -19.62
N SER A 40 -9.39 -42.52 -20.59
CA SER A 40 -8.74 -42.30 -21.90
C SER A 40 -8.38 -40.83 -22.09
N ALA A 41 -7.25 -40.57 -22.75
CA ALA A 41 -6.86 -39.23 -23.17
C ALA A 41 -7.97 -38.58 -24.02
N GLY A 42 -8.20 -37.28 -23.82
CA GLY A 42 -9.22 -36.48 -24.51
C GLY A 42 -10.63 -36.61 -23.92
N ARG A 43 -10.91 -37.58 -23.05
CA ARG A 43 -12.18 -37.64 -22.32
C ARG A 43 -12.19 -36.57 -21.22
N ALA A 44 -13.33 -35.91 -21.01
CA ALA A 44 -13.51 -35.00 -19.88
C ALA A 44 -13.18 -35.71 -18.56
N SER A 45 -12.33 -35.09 -17.73
CA SER A 45 -11.94 -35.71 -16.46
C SER A 45 -13.02 -35.52 -15.40
N ASP A 46 -13.54 -36.63 -14.90
CA ASP A 46 -14.68 -36.75 -13.99
C ASP A 46 -14.27 -37.17 -12.56
N ALA A 47 -13.05 -37.70 -12.38
CA ALA A 47 -12.51 -38.12 -11.10
C ALA A 47 -10.98 -38.19 -11.15
N PHE A 48 -10.32 -38.24 -10.00
CA PHE A 48 -8.95 -38.78 -9.93
C PHE A 48 -8.95 -40.08 -9.15
N PHE A 49 -7.92 -40.88 -9.36
CA PHE A 49 -7.81 -42.21 -8.76
C PHE A 49 -6.53 -42.35 -7.94
N ILE A 50 -6.63 -43.09 -6.84
CA ILE A 50 -5.51 -43.51 -6.01
C ILE A 50 -5.36 -45.02 -6.20
N ILE A 51 -4.17 -45.49 -6.55
CA ILE A 51 -3.89 -46.92 -6.65
C ILE A 51 -3.68 -47.46 -5.24
N THR A 52 -4.54 -48.38 -4.79
CA THR A 52 -4.38 -49.02 -3.48
C THR A 52 -3.68 -50.37 -3.58
N ALA A 53 -3.84 -51.08 -4.69
CA ALA A 53 -3.12 -52.31 -5.01
C ALA A 53 -3.08 -52.54 -6.52
N GLY A 54 -2.04 -53.19 -7.03
CA GLY A 54 -1.86 -53.46 -8.46
C GLY A 54 -1.02 -52.39 -9.17
N TRP A 55 -1.09 -52.40 -10.51
CA TRP A 55 -0.25 -51.58 -11.38
C TRP A 55 -1.04 -50.99 -12.54
N VAL A 56 -0.77 -49.74 -12.86
CA VAL A 56 -1.39 -49.00 -13.97
C VAL A 56 -0.31 -48.48 -14.91
N LYS A 57 -0.51 -48.67 -16.21
CA LYS A 57 0.29 -48.04 -17.26
C LYS A 57 -0.36 -46.73 -17.67
N LEU A 58 0.40 -45.64 -17.65
CA LEU A 58 0.02 -44.40 -18.32
C LEU A 58 0.56 -44.44 -19.74
N GLU A 59 -0.31 -44.19 -20.71
CA GLU A 59 -0.03 -44.29 -22.13
C GLU A 59 -0.32 -42.94 -22.81
N ASP A 60 0.59 -42.50 -23.69
CA ASP A 60 0.28 -41.47 -24.68
C ASP A 60 -0.34 -42.15 -25.91
N THR A 61 -1.56 -41.73 -26.22
CA THR A 61 -2.34 -42.21 -27.37
C THR A 61 -2.50 -41.15 -28.46
N ALA A 62 -1.89 -39.96 -28.32
CA ALA A 62 -2.01 -38.85 -29.28
C ALA A 62 -1.43 -39.18 -30.67
N THR A 63 -0.45 -40.07 -30.74
CA THR A 63 0.25 -40.44 -31.99
C THR A 63 -0.37 -41.66 -32.72
N GLY A 64 -1.50 -42.17 -32.25
CA GLY A 64 -2.17 -43.35 -32.82
C GLY A 64 -1.54 -44.70 -32.42
N LYS A 65 -0.31 -44.71 -31.89
CA LYS A 65 0.32 -45.88 -31.25
C LYS A 65 0.47 -45.62 -29.76
N ALA A 66 -0.14 -46.45 -28.93
CA ALA A 66 -0.02 -46.34 -27.47
C ALA A 66 1.44 -46.52 -27.04
N THR A 67 2.04 -45.46 -26.50
CA THR A 67 3.40 -45.50 -25.94
C THR A 67 3.32 -45.37 -24.42
N THR A 68 3.93 -46.30 -23.70
CA THR A 68 3.93 -46.26 -22.22
C THR A 68 4.83 -45.12 -21.74
N LEU A 69 4.23 -44.17 -21.03
CA LEU A 69 4.91 -43.04 -20.40
C LEU A 69 5.45 -43.43 -19.02
N ALA A 70 4.66 -44.14 -18.23
CA ALA A 70 5.00 -44.54 -16.87
C ALA A 70 4.25 -45.80 -16.43
N ASN A 71 4.83 -46.54 -15.49
CA ASN A 71 4.16 -47.60 -14.75
C ASN A 71 4.03 -47.16 -13.29
N LEU A 72 2.80 -47.09 -12.79
CA LEU A 72 2.46 -46.59 -11.48
C LEU A 72 1.90 -47.71 -10.60
N GLY A 73 2.36 -47.76 -9.35
CA GLY A 73 1.97 -48.76 -8.37
C GLY A 73 1.16 -48.17 -7.22
N ALA A 74 0.91 -48.99 -6.20
CA ALA A 74 0.21 -48.59 -4.98
C ALA A 74 0.79 -47.28 -4.37
N GLY A 75 -0.10 -46.39 -3.94
CA GLY A 75 0.23 -45.04 -3.43
C GLY A 75 0.30 -43.95 -4.50
N SER A 76 0.27 -44.30 -5.79
CA SER A 76 0.29 -43.32 -6.88
C SER A 76 -1.10 -42.74 -7.18
N LEU A 77 -1.12 -41.48 -7.61
CA LEU A 77 -2.31 -40.80 -8.14
C LEU A 77 -2.40 -40.92 -9.65
N LEU A 78 -3.63 -40.85 -10.18
CA LEU A 78 -3.93 -40.86 -11.60
C LEU A 78 -4.96 -39.77 -11.94
N GLY A 79 -4.61 -38.90 -12.89
CA GLY A 79 -5.52 -37.88 -13.44
C GLY A 79 -5.83 -36.73 -12.46
N GLU A 80 -5.11 -36.63 -11.34
CA GLU A 80 -5.32 -35.63 -10.30
C GLU A 80 -5.15 -34.20 -10.82
N VAL A 81 -4.14 -33.97 -11.66
CA VAL A 81 -3.85 -32.67 -12.27
C VAL A 81 -4.99 -32.24 -13.19
N ASP A 82 -5.40 -33.13 -14.09
CA ASP A 82 -6.44 -32.86 -15.10
C ASP A 82 -7.80 -32.60 -14.42
N THR A 83 -8.13 -33.42 -13.42
CA THR A 83 -9.37 -33.32 -12.67
C THR A 83 -9.47 -32.02 -11.89
N LEU A 84 -8.42 -31.62 -11.15
CA LEU A 84 -8.40 -30.38 -10.37
C LEU A 84 -8.34 -29.11 -11.22
N LEU A 85 -7.83 -29.20 -12.44
CA LEU A 85 -7.71 -28.06 -13.36
C LEU A 85 -8.90 -27.91 -14.32
N GLY A 86 -9.93 -28.75 -14.22
CA GLY A 86 -11.09 -28.59 -15.08
C GLY A 86 -10.93 -29.21 -16.48
N ARG A 87 -9.85 -29.92 -16.77
CA ARG A 87 -9.41 -30.28 -18.14
C ARG A 87 -9.95 -31.64 -18.60
N ALA A 88 -9.64 -32.04 -19.83
CA ALA A 88 -9.76 -33.43 -20.25
C ALA A 88 -8.51 -34.21 -19.81
N TYR A 89 -8.62 -35.53 -19.62
CA TYR A 89 -7.47 -36.36 -19.33
C TYR A 89 -6.42 -36.22 -20.44
N THR A 90 -5.17 -35.99 -20.06
CA THR A 90 -4.05 -35.82 -21.00
C THR A 90 -3.44 -37.15 -21.43
N THR A 91 -3.63 -38.19 -20.63
CA THR A 91 -3.08 -39.54 -20.84
C THR A 91 -4.17 -40.59 -20.76
N THR A 92 -3.88 -41.79 -21.25
CA THR A 92 -4.74 -42.96 -21.09
C THR A 92 -4.18 -43.83 -19.95
N ALA A 93 -5.01 -44.14 -18.95
CA ALA A 93 -4.62 -45.03 -17.85
C ALA A 93 -5.20 -46.43 -18.07
N ARG A 94 -4.34 -47.44 -18.13
CA ARG A 94 -4.70 -48.84 -18.33
C ARG A 94 -4.17 -49.73 -17.21
N SER A 95 -5.00 -50.58 -16.64
CA SER A 95 -4.55 -51.57 -15.66
C SER A 95 -3.60 -52.59 -16.30
N ALA A 96 -2.44 -52.82 -15.68
CA ALA A 96 -1.51 -53.87 -16.10
C ALA A 96 -1.83 -55.23 -15.45
N ALA A 97 -2.54 -55.21 -14.31
CA ALA A 97 -2.95 -56.37 -13.53
C ALA A 97 -4.30 -56.08 -12.86
N ASN A 98 -4.86 -57.04 -12.12
CA ASN A 98 -5.99 -56.78 -11.22
C ASN A 98 -5.62 -55.64 -10.27
N THR A 99 -6.29 -54.50 -10.42
CA THR A 99 -5.93 -53.25 -9.75
C THR A 99 -7.09 -52.77 -8.90
N GLN A 100 -6.79 -52.38 -7.67
CA GLN A 100 -7.73 -51.75 -6.75
C GLN A 100 -7.46 -50.26 -6.69
N LEU A 101 -8.53 -49.48 -6.80
CA LEU A 101 -8.50 -48.03 -6.91
C LEU A 101 -9.47 -47.43 -5.90
N LEU A 102 -9.14 -46.23 -5.43
CA LEU A 102 -10.10 -45.31 -4.82
C LEU A 102 -10.27 -44.12 -5.74
N SER A 103 -11.51 -43.77 -6.06
CA SER A 103 -11.83 -42.60 -6.86
C SER A 103 -12.43 -41.50 -6.01
N LEU A 104 -12.02 -40.26 -6.25
CA LEU A 104 -12.70 -39.06 -5.77
C LEU A 104 -13.21 -38.27 -6.98
N THR A 105 -14.52 -38.06 -7.05
CA THR A 105 -15.15 -37.41 -8.22
C THR A 105 -14.89 -35.91 -8.23
N ARG A 106 -14.94 -35.27 -9.40
CA ARG A 106 -14.82 -33.81 -9.52
C ARG A 106 -15.88 -33.10 -8.67
N ASN A 107 -17.12 -33.55 -8.72
CA ASN A 107 -18.21 -32.95 -7.93
C ASN A 107 -17.93 -33.08 -6.42
N ASP A 108 -17.46 -34.24 -5.95
CA ASP A 108 -17.10 -34.42 -4.54
C ASP A 108 -15.95 -33.49 -4.12
N ILE A 109 -14.99 -33.25 -5.01
CA ILE A 109 -13.88 -32.31 -4.79
C ILE A 109 -14.41 -30.88 -4.72
N GLU A 110 -15.22 -30.47 -5.69
CA GLU A 110 -15.83 -29.14 -5.71
C GLU A 110 -16.65 -28.89 -4.45
N ASP A 111 -17.47 -29.86 -4.02
CA ASP A 111 -18.24 -29.79 -2.77
C ASP A 111 -17.33 -29.72 -1.54
N LEU A 112 -16.29 -30.57 -1.47
CA LEU A 112 -15.31 -30.57 -0.39
C LEU A 112 -14.66 -29.21 -0.22
N ILE A 113 -14.17 -28.65 -1.32
CA ILE A 113 -13.44 -27.39 -1.29
C ILE A 113 -14.39 -26.22 -1.04
N THR A 114 -15.61 -26.26 -1.58
CA THR A 114 -16.63 -25.23 -1.29
C THR A 114 -16.97 -25.19 0.19
N GLN A 115 -17.08 -26.35 0.84
CA GLN A 115 -17.36 -26.44 2.29
C GLN A 115 -16.12 -26.16 3.14
N ASN A 116 -14.93 -26.57 2.67
CA ASN A 116 -13.67 -26.50 3.42
C ASN A 116 -12.53 -26.07 2.46
N PRO A 117 -12.37 -24.76 2.22
CA PRO A 117 -11.40 -24.25 1.25
C PRO A 117 -9.93 -24.63 1.55
N SER A 118 -9.59 -24.84 2.83
CA SER A 118 -8.27 -25.32 3.27
C SER A 118 -7.84 -26.63 2.59
N ILE A 119 -8.80 -27.52 2.29
CA ILE A 119 -8.55 -28.78 1.58
C ILE A 119 -8.07 -28.49 0.16
N GLY A 120 -8.74 -27.58 -0.56
CA GLY A 120 -8.36 -27.21 -1.93
C GLY A 120 -6.99 -26.54 -1.99
N LEU A 121 -6.67 -25.75 -0.97
CA LEU A 121 -5.35 -25.13 -0.80
C LEU A 121 -4.25 -26.17 -0.60
N LYS A 122 -4.46 -27.11 0.33
CA LYS A 122 -3.51 -28.20 0.60
C LYS A 122 -3.33 -29.11 -0.61
N PHE A 123 -4.39 -29.37 -1.39
CA PHE A 123 -4.32 -30.12 -2.64
C PHE A 123 -3.51 -29.38 -3.70
N SER A 124 -3.82 -28.10 -3.91
CA SER A 124 -3.10 -27.23 -4.84
C SER A 124 -1.61 -27.17 -4.51
N ALA A 125 -1.28 -26.98 -3.22
CA ALA A 125 0.08 -26.97 -2.73
C ALA A 125 0.77 -28.34 -2.87
N ALA A 126 0.08 -29.45 -2.60
CA ALA A 126 0.64 -30.80 -2.67
C ALA A 126 1.03 -31.19 -4.09
N LEU A 127 0.28 -30.71 -5.08
CA LEU A 127 0.47 -31.03 -6.48
C LEU A 127 1.26 -29.96 -7.24
N GLY A 128 1.55 -28.81 -6.61
CA GLY A 128 2.22 -27.68 -7.26
C GLY A 128 1.35 -27.05 -8.35
N ILE A 129 0.03 -27.08 -8.18
CA ILE A 129 -0.93 -26.61 -9.18
C ILE A 129 -1.62 -25.35 -8.65
N ARG A 130 -1.73 -24.32 -9.47
CA ARG A 130 -2.65 -23.19 -9.22
C ARG A 130 -3.99 -23.47 -9.91
N SER A 131 -4.99 -23.87 -9.14
CA SER A 131 -6.33 -24.11 -9.67
C SER A 131 -7.09 -22.78 -9.90
N PRO A 132 -7.87 -22.64 -11.00
CA PRO A 132 -8.78 -21.51 -11.18
C PRO A 132 -9.76 -21.30 -10.01
N PHE A 133 -10.11 -22.39 -9.31
CA PHE A 133 -10.93 -22.32 -8.10
C PHE A 133 -10.30 -21.40 -7.04
N LEU A 134 -8.98 -21.48 -6.86
CA LEU A 134 -8.23 -20.76 -5.84
C LEU A 134 -8.34 -19.24 -6.02
N GLU A 135 -8.31 -18.79 -7.28
CA GLU A 135 -8.44 -17.38 -7.63
C GLU A 135 -9.85 -16.87 -7.27
N THR A 136 -10.89 -17.61 -7.66
CA THR A 136 -12.28 -17.26 -7.32
C THR A 136 -12.49 -17.22 -5.82
N TYR A 137 -11.98 -18.21 -5.09
CA TYR A 137 -12.02 -18.27 -3.64
C TYR A 137 -11.35 -17.06 -2.99
N LEU A 138 -10.11 -16.76 -3.39
CA LEU A 138 -9.35 -15.61 -2.89
C LEU A 138 -10.12 -14.31 -3.11
N VAL A 139 -10.65 -14.09 -4.30
CA VAL A 139 -11.37 -12.86 -4.65
C VAL A 139 -12.67 -12.74 -3.85
N GLN A 140 -13.48 -13.80 -3.83
CA GLN A 140 -14.85 -13.72 -3.29
C GLN A 140 -14.91 -13.86 -1.77
N GLN A 141 -14.05 -14.67 -1.17
CA GLN A 141 -14.15 -15.07 0.24
C GLN A 141 -13.05 -14.48 1.13
N ARG A 142 -11.92 -14.03 0.55
CA ARG A 142 -10.76 -13.53 1.30
C ARG A 142 -10.48 -12.06 1.04
N LEU A 143 -9.94 -11.73 -0.12
CA LEU A 143 -9.45 -10.38 -0.45
C LEU A 143 -10.53 -9.32 -0.39
N ARG A 144 -11.77 -9.62 -0.77
CA ARG A 144 -12.88 -8.67 -0.67
C ARG A 144 -13.27 -8.31 0.76
N ASN A 145 -13.03 -9.22 1.72
CA ASN A 145 -13.39 -9.03 3.11
C ASN A 145 -12.30 -8.33 3.93
N ILE A 146 -11.15 -8.08 3.31
CA ILE A 146 -10.07 -7.33 3.90
C ILE A 146 -10.37 -5.84 3.78
N GLU A 147 -10.40 -5.13 4.90
CA GLU A 147 -10.73 -3.70 4.97
C GLU A 147 -9.86 -2.88 4.00
N LEU A 148 -8.54 -3.11 4.04
CA LEU A 148 -7.54 -2.52 3.15
C LEU A 148 -7.88 -2.68 1.65
N LEU A 149 -8.53 -3.78 1.24
CA LEU A 149 -8.78 -4.13 -0.17
C LEU A 149 -10.26 -3.98 -0.58
N SER A 150 -11.14 -3.68 0.37
CA SER A 150 -12.60 -3.67 0.19
C SER A 150 -13.11 -2.74 -0.92
N GLY A 151 -12.38 -1.65 -1.20
CA GLY A 151 -12.71 -0.67 -2.24
C GLY A 151 -12.23 -1.01 -3.64
N LEU A 152 -11.56 -2.15 -3.83
CA LEU A 152 -10.99 -2.56 -5.13
C LEU A 152 -12.03 -3.25 -6.03
N SER A 153 -11.86 -3.09 -7.34
CA SER A 153 -12.67 -3.80 -8.33
C SER A 153 -12.36 -5.30 -8.33
N GLU A 154 -13.28 -6.15 -8.82
CA GLU A 154 -13.00 -7.60 -8.94
C GLU A 154 -11.78 -7.89 -9.82
N ASP A 155 -11.53 -7.09 -10.86
CA ASP A 155 -10.37 -7.27 -11.73
C ASP A 155 -9.06 -6.90 -11.04
N ASP A 156 -9.06 -5.90 -10.15
CA ASP A 156 -7.92 -5.57 -9.30
C ASP A 156 -7.67 -6.66 -8.26
N LEU A 157 -8.74 -7.15 -7.61
CA LEU A 157 -8.64 -8.27 -6.66
C LEU A 157 -8.13 -9.55 -7.34
N ARG A 158 -8.60 -9.87 -8.54
CA ARG A 158 -8.08 -11.00 -9.35
C ARG A 158 -6.60 -10.81 -9.68
N ALA A 159 -6.18 -9.59 -10.00
CA ALA A 159 -4.78 -9.30 -10.27
C ALA A 159 -3.89 -9.55 -9.05
N ILE A 160 -4.36 -9.19 -7.84
CA ILE A 160 -3.67 -9.51 -6.59
C ILE A 160 -3.67 -11.03 -6.36
N ALA A 161 -4.84 -11.68 -6.44
CA ALA A 161 -4.99 -13.12 -6.21
C ALA A 161 -4.06 -13.96 -7.08
N LYS A 162 -3.88 -13.59 -8.36
CA LYS A 162 -2.95 -14.26 -9.29
C LYS A 162 -1.49 -14.16 -8.88
N GLN A 163 -1.13 -13.22 -8.02
CA GLN A 163 0.24 -12.97 -7.63
C GLN A 163 0.56 -13.42 -6.20
N LEU A 164 -0.46 -13.84 -5.44
CA LEU A 164 -0.27 -14.36 -4.09
C LEU A 164 0.38 -15.75 -4.10
N ASP A 165 1.35 -15.95 -3.23
CA ASP A 165 1.98 -17.25 -2.97
C ASP A 165 1.48 -17.85 -1.67
N PHE A 166 1.10 -19.12 -1.68
CA PHE A 166 0.65 -19.83 -0.50
C PHE A 166 1.84 -20.43 0.27
N ARG A 167 1.91 -20.19 1.58
CA ARG A 167 2.96 -20.70 2.48
C ARG A 167 2.34 -21.36 3.71
N PHE A 168 3.04 -22.37 4.22
CA PHE A 168 2.69 -23.10 5.43
C PHE A 168 3.83 -23.04 6.43
N PHE A 169 3.49 -22.84 7.69
CA PHE A 169 4.38 -22.76 8.83
C PHE A 169 3.89 -23.71 9.90
N SER A 170 4.78 -24.53 10.45
CA SER A 170 4.45 -25.41 11.57
C SER A 170 4.40 -24.61 12.86
N ARG A 171 3.67 -25.16 13.85
CA ARG A 171 3.63 -24.60 15.19
C ARG A 171 5.04 -24.30 15.74
N GLY A 172 5.25 -23.06 16.16
CA GLY A 172 6.51 -22.58 16.72
C GLY A 172 7.44 -21.92 15.70
N ASP A 173 7.19 -22.09 14.40
CA ASP A 173 8.00 -21.47 13.35
C ASP A 173 7.93 -19.94 13.41
N MET A 174 9.06 -19.31 13.11
CA MET A 174 9.13 -17.88 12.86
C MET A 174 8.65 -17.61 11.43
N ILE A 175 7.56 -16.85 11.30
CA ILE A 175 7.02 -16.40 10.01
C ILE A 175 7.78 -15.17 9.52
N VAL A 176 8.07 -14.26 10.46
CA VAL A 176 8.85 -13.03 10.26
C VAL A 176 9.74 -12.83 11.48
N GLU A 177 10.96 -12.35 11.26
CA GLU A 177 11.87 -11.95 12.34
C GLU A 177 12.06 -10.44 12.36
N LEU A 178 12.23 -9.90 13.56
CA LEU A 178 12.58 -8.50 13.81
C LEU A 178 13.83 -8.11 13.00
N ASP A 179 13.83 -6.88 12.49
CA ASP A 179 14.93 -6.27 11.72
C ASP A 179 15.26 -6.97 10.38
N GLN A 180 14.52 -8.02 9.99
CA GLN A 180 14.59 -8.52 8.62
C GLN A 180 13.96 -7.53 7.64
N PRO A 181 14.41 -7.48 6.38
CA PRO A 181 13.85 -6.58 5.37
C PRO A 181 12.33 -6.77 5.23
N GLY A 182 11.57 -5.68 5.29
CA GLY A 182 10.13 -5.66 5.02
C GLY A 182 9.83 -5.92 3.54
N ASP A 183 9.95 -7.17 3.10
CA ASP A 183 9.89 -7.55 1.70
C ASP A 183 8.59 -8.28 1.31
N ALA A 184 7.68 -8.46 2.26
CA ALA A 184 6.38 -9.09 2.03
C ALA A 184 5.28 -8.60 2.98
N ILE A 185 4.05 -8.70 2.50
CA ILE A 185 2.83 -8.64 3.31
C ILE A 185 2.22 -10.04 3.39
N PHE A 186 1.68 -10.36 4.54
CA PHE A 186 1.12 -11.67 4.86
C PHE A 186 -0.37 -11.54 5.16
N PHE A 187 -1.16 -12.45 4.60
CA PHE A 187 -2.59 -12.59 4.89
C PHE A 187 -2.79 -13.96 5.54
N VAL A 188 -3.27 -13.99 6.78
CA VAL A 188 -3.50 -15.24 7.51
C VAL A 188 -4.71 -15.96 6.91
N GLU A 189 -4.47 -17.11 6.30
CA GLU A 189 -5.53 -17.94 5.71
C GLU A 189 -6.16 -18.86 6.76
N ASP A 190 -5.34 -19.48 7.60
CA ASP A 190 -5.79 -20.39 8.65
C ASP A 190 -4.73 -20.52 9.75
N GLY A 191 -5.18 -20.83 10.97
CA GLY A 191 -4.35 -20.92 12.16
C GLY A 191 -4.16 -19.62 12.92
N ASP A 192 -3.44 -19.72 14.03
CA ASP A 192 -3.16 -18.64 14.95
C ASP A 192 -1.67 -18.27 14.92
N ALA A 193 -1.38 -16.99 14.71
CA ALA A 193 -0.03 -16.43 14.84
C ALA A 193 0.01 -15.36 15.92
N ARG A 194 1.22 -14.97 16.33
CA ARG A 194 1.44 -13.92 17.32
C ARG A 194 2.52 -12.96 16.88
N LEU A 195 2.22 -11.67 16.88
CA LEU A 195 3.22 -10.62 16.78
C LEU A 195 3.80 -10.34 18.15
N ILE A 196 5.12 -10.16 18.19
CA ILE A 196 5.90 -9.87 19.39
C ILE A 196 6.70 -8.60 19.07
N THR A 197 6.36 -7.52 19.75
CA THR A 197 6.99 -6.21 19.59
C THR A 197 7.71 -5.85 20.88
N HIS A 198 8.98 -5.46 20.79
CA HIS A 198 9.71 -4.94 21.94
C HIS A 198 9.48 -3.44 22.06
N SER A 199 8.99 -2.97 23.21
CA SER A 199 8.90 -1.56 23.55
C SER A 199 9.72 -1.25 24.80
N SER A 200 9.86 0.04 25.12
CA SER A 200 10.51 0.49 26.36
C SER A 200 9.83 -0.04 27.63
N ASP A 201 8.54 -0.40 27.54
CA ASP A 201 7.72 -0.88 28.65
C ASP A 201 7.65 -2.41 28.74
N GLY A 202 8.36 -3.13 27.86
CA GLY A 202 8.44 -4.60 27.83
C GLY A 202 8.05 -5.21 26.47
N GLU A 203 7.75 -6.52 26.47
CA GLU A 203 7.24 -7.22 25.29
C GLU A 203 5.72 -7.04 25.18
N ALA A 204 5.26 -6.51 24.05
CA ALA A 204 3.85 -6.46 23.67
C ALA A 204 3.52 -7.63 22.73
N PHE A 205 2.32 -8.19 22.90
CA PHE A 205 1.84 -9.33 22.12
C PHE A 205 0.50 -9.01 21.46
N GLU A 206 0.39 -9.33 20.18
CA GLU A 206 -0.86 -9.26 19.42
C GLU A 206 -1.13 -10.64 18.80
N GLU A 207 -2.33 -11.19 19.01
CA GLU A 207 -2.74 -12.45 18.39
C GLU A 207 -3.40 -12.20 17.03
N LEU A 208 -2.89 -12.87 16.01
CA LEU A 208 -3.39 -12.82 14.65
C LEU A 208 -4.22 -14.07 14.38
N LYS A 209 -5.45 -13.86 13.91
CA LYS A 209 -6.39 -14.90 13.51
C LYS A 209 -6.58 -14.91 11.99
N GLN A 210 -7.33 -15.88 11.48
CA GLN A 210 -7.77 -15.92 10.08
C GLN A 210 -8.32 -14.56 9.61
N GLY A 211 -7.86 -14.12 8.43
CA GLY A 211 -8.20 -12.82 7.85
C GLY A 211 -7.31 -11.66 8.30
N ALA A 212 -6.50 -11.84 9.35
CA ALA A 212 -5.54 -10.83 9.78
C ALA A 212 -4.46 -10.59 8.73
N ILE A 213 -3.94 -9.37 8.71
CA ILE A 213 -2.90 -8.90 7.80
C ILE A 213 -1.78 -8.29 8.61
N PHE A 214 -0.55 -8.58 8.22
CA PHE A 214 0.62 -7.98 8.84
C PHE A 214 1.76 -7.80 7.85
N GLY A 215 2.68 -6.90 8.20
CA GLY A 215 3.87 -6.59 7.39
C GLY A 215 3.61 -5.59 6.26
N HIS A 216 2.37 -5.14 6.04
CA HIS A 216 2.03 -4.16 5.00
C HIS A 216 2.79 -2.85 5.18
N THR A 217 2.93 -2.36 6.41
CA THR A 217 3.65 -1.12 6.72
C THR A 217 5.12 -1.24 6.34
N ALA A 218 5.79 -2.34 6.71
CA ALA A 218 7.18 -2.60 6.37
C ALA A 218 7.38 -2.71 4.84
N LEU A 219 6.46 -3.38 4.14
CA LEU A 219 6.51 -3.51 2.67
C LEU A 219 6.34 -2.17 1.93
N ILE A 220 5.37 -1.34 2.35
CA ILE A 220 5.07 -0.06 1.69
C ILE A 220 6.20 0.95 1.97
N THR A 221 6.62 1.09 3.23
CA THR A 221 7.68 2.02 3.64
C THR A 221 9.07 1.56 3.21
N GLY A 222 9.26 0.25 3.09
CA GLY A 222 10.55 -0.37 2.85
C GLY A 222 11.44 -0.52 4.07
N LYS A 223 10.91 -0.25 5.27
CA LYS A 223 11.61 -0.49 6.53
C LYS A 223 11.73 -1.99 6.83
N PRO A 224 12.65 -2.39 7.71
CA PRO A 224 12.64 -3.71 8.32
C PRO A 224 11.35 -3.98 9.10
N TYR A 225 11.05 -5.25 9.34
CA TYR A 225 9.92 -5.64 10.20
C TYR A 225 10.17 -5.19 11.65
N PRO A 226 9.21 -4.47 12.27
CA PRO A 226 9.37 -3.96 13.64
C PRO A 226 8.99 -4.98 14.72
N PHE A 227 8.73 -6.23 14.34
CA PHE A 227 8.24 -7.27 15.22
C PHE A 227 8.73 -8.65 14.77
N ASN A 228 8.65 -9.61 15.68
CA ASN A 228 8.70 -11.03 15.38
C ASN A 228 7.27 -11.54 15.16
N ALA A 229 7.03 -12.36 14.13
CA ALA A 229 5.77 -13.06 13.94
C ALA A 229 6.01 -14.57 14.11
N ARG A 230 5.35 -15.21 15.09
CA ARG A 230 5.51 -16.65 15.38
C ARG A 230 4.20 -17.39 15.20
N ALA A 231 4.25 -18.57 14.59
CA ALA A 231 3.13 -19.50 14.51
C ALA A 231 2.81 -20.10 15.89
N ILE A 232 1.57 -19.97 16.35
CA ILE A 232 1.10 -20.54 17.63
C ILE A 232 0.46 -21.93 17.41
N THR A 233 -0.25 -22.09 16.30
CA THR A 233 -0.65 -23.37 15.72
C THR A 233 0.13 -23.62 14.44
N ASP A 234 -0.20 -24.67 13.69
CA ASP A 234 0.13 -24.69 12.27
C ASP A 234 -0.61 -23.52 11.60
N VAL A 235 0.10 -22.73 10.81
CA VAL A 235 -0.41 -21.50 10.19
C VAL A 235 -0.20 -21.58 8.69
N SER A 236 -1.23 -21.20 7.94
CA SER A 236 -1.11 -20.97 6.50
C SER A 236 -1.37 -19.52 6.17
N VAL A 237 -0.55 -18.98 5.26
CA VAL A 237 -0.61 -17.57 4.87
C VAL A 237 -0.52 -17.42 3.35
N TRP A 238 -1.11 -16.35 2.86
CA TRP A 238 -0.80 -15.82 1.54
C TRP A 238 0.26 -14.74 1.65
N LEU A 239 1.21 -14.77 0.73
CA LEU A 239 2.33 -13.84 0.66
C LEU A 239 2.20 -13.00 -0.61
N LEU A 240 2.33 -11.68 -0.48
CA LEU A 240 2.61 -10.79 -1.60
C LEU A 240 3.96 -10.14 -1.36
N THR A 241 4.94 -10.41 -2.23
CA THR A 241 6.28 -9.85 -2.08
C THR A 241 6.34 -8.40 -2.57
N ARG A 242 7.34 -7.65 -2.12
CA ARG A 242 7.56 -6.24 -2.45
C ARG A 242 7.82 -6.04 -3.93
N ALA A 243 8.57 -6.93 -4.57
CA ALA A 243 8.80 -6.90 -6.01
C ALA A 243 7.47 -7.00 -6.78
N VAL A 244 6.64 -7.97 -6.40
CA VAL A 244 5.33 -8.20 -7.01
C VAL A 244 4.36 -7.05 -6.72
N TYR A 245 4.37 -6.52 -5.50
CA TYR A 245 3.59 -5.34 -5.13
C TYR A 245 3.96 -4.14 -6.02
N HIS A 246 5.25 -3.86 -6.19
CA HIS A 246 5.73 -2.79 -7.07
C HIS A 246 5.24 -2.95 -8.51
N ASP A 247 5.29 -4.17 -9.06
CA ASP A 247 4.78 -4.46 -10.41
C ASP A 247 3.26 -4.25 -10.51
N LEU A 248 2.51 -4.64 -9.48
CA LEU A 248 1.06 -4.43 -9.41
C LEU A 248 0.71 -2.94 -9.40
N ILE A 249 1.32 -2.14 -8.52
CA ILE A 249 0.96 -0.72 -8.37
C ILE A 249 1.39 0.12 -9.58
N ARG A 250 2.41 -0.30 -10.35
CA ARG A 250 2.80 0.35 -11.60
C ARG A 250 1.71 0.28 -12.66
N THR A 251 0.95 -0.81 -12.68
CA THR A 251 -0.08 -1.06 -13.69
C THR A 251 -1.49 -0.76 -13.19
N ARG A 252 -1.68 -0.66 -11.86
CA ARG A 252 -3.01 -0.51 -11.23
C ARG A 252 -3.00 0.55 -10.12
N PRO A 253 -3.32 1.82 -10.45
CA PRO A 253 -3.34 2.93 -9.50
C PRO A 253 -4.31 2.74 -8.32
N ALA A 254 -5.43 2.02 -8.53
CA ALA A 254 -6.40 1.74 -7.46
C ALA A 254 -5.79 0.89 -6.33
N ILE A 255 -4.97 -0.11 -6.69
CA ILE A 255 -4.22 -0.93 -5.71
C ILE A 255 -3.22 -0.04 -4.96
N LYS A 256 -2.50 0.84 -5.65
CA LYS A 256 -1.58 1.79 -5.01
C LYS A 256 -2.31 2.61 -3.94
N LEU A 257 -3.44 3.20 -4.31
CA LEU A 257 -4.23 4.04 -3.42
C LEU A 257 -4.81 3.28 -2.21
N ALA A 258 -5.27 2.04 -2.41
CA ALA A 258 -5.77 1.20 -1.33
C ALA A 258 -4.70 0.96 -0.26
N PHE A 259 -3.50 0.55 -0.68
CA PHE A 259 -2.37 0.33 0.23
C PHE A 259 -1.87 1.62 0.89
N SER A 260 -1.84 2.75 0.16
CA SER A 260 -1.48 4.05 0.75
C SER A 260 -2.44 4.50 1.85
N ARG A 261 -3.75 4.21 1.72
CA ARG A 261 -4.77 4.58 2.71
C ARG A 261 -4.66 3.76 4.00
N ALA A 262 -4.36 2.47 3.89
CA ALA A 262 -4.17 1.64 5.07
C ALA A 262 -2.93 2.03 5.88
N LEU A 263 -1.98 2.77 5.29
CA LEU A 263 -0.83 3.24 6.04
C LEU A 263 -1.16 4.35 7.04
N ALA A 264 -2.40 4.89 7.07
CA ALA A 264 -2.86 5.89 8.04
C ALA A 264 -3.00 5.29 9.45
N GLU A 265 -1.88 4.79 9.97
CA GLU A 265 -1.75 4.17 11.27
C GLU A 265 -0.99 5.09 12.22
N ALA A 266 -1.28 4.98 13.51
CA ALA A 266 -0.47 5.58 14.55
C ALA A 266 0.96 5.05 14.48
N LEU A 267 1.96 5.89 14.76
CA LEU A 267 3.35 5.46 14.79
C LEU A 267 3.55 4.35 15.84
N GLY A 268 4.29 3.30 15.49
CA GLY A 268 4.75 2.31 16.46
C GLY A 268 5.80 2.88 17.44
N PRO A 269 6.10 2.20 18.56
CA PRO A 269 6.97 2.73 19.61
C PRO A 269 8.38 3.14 19.13
N GLY A 270 8.98 2.37 18.22
CA GLY A 270 10.28 2.71 17.63
C GLY A 270 10.22 3.97 16.77
N ASP A 271 9.21 4.07 15.89
CA ASP A 271 9.01 5.26 15.06
C ASP A 271 8.68 6.50 15.90
N GLN A 272 7.99 6.35 17.05
CA GLN A 272 7.74 7.45 17.98
C GLN A 272 9.04 7.98 18.59
N ALA A 273 9.98 7.11 18.97
CA ALA A 273 11.28 7.52 19.49
C ALA A 273 12.08 8.32 18.43
N ASP A 274 12.12 7.82 17.19
CA ASP A 274 12.74 8.52 16.07
C ASP A 274 12.05 9.86 15.77
N ALA A 275 10.73 9.91 15.90
CA ALA A 275 9.95 11.14 15.72
C ALA A 275 10.27 12.18 16.78
N ILE A 276 10.42 11.78 18.04
CA ILE A 276 10.83 12.70 19.13
C ILE A 276 12.19 13.32 18.80
N GLU A 277 13.19 12.50 18.47
CA GLU A 277 14.54 12.99 18.17
C GLU A 277 14.56 13.92 16.94
N ARG A 278 13.81 13.57 15.89
CA ARG A 278 13.69 14.42 14.70
C ARG A 278 12.97 15.72 15.01
N MET A 279 11.87 15.69 15.77
CA MET A 279 11.14 16.89 16.17
C MET A 279 12.02 17.86 16.94
N ARG A 280 12.91 17.40 17.84
CA ARG A 280 13.86 18.30 18.54
C ARG A 280 14.73 19.13 17.62
N THR A 281 15.07 18.61 16.43
CA THR A 281 15.89 19.33 15.45
C THR A 281 15.10 20.40 14.67
N LEU A 282 13.77 20.31 14.69
CA LEU A 282 12.91 21.27 14.01
C LEU A 282 12.77 22.53 14.87
N ALA A 283 12.99 23.70 14.25
CA ALA A 283 12.84 24.99 14.91
C ALA A 283 11.47 25.19 15.59
N LEU A 284 10.43 24.50 15.10
CA LEU A 284 9.09 24.55 15.68
C LEU A 284 9.02 23.92 17.09
N PHE A 285 9.86 22.93 17.35
CA PHE A 285 9.77 22.06 18.52
C PHE A 285 11.05 22.04 19.37
N SER A 286 12.05 22.87 19.04
CA SER A 286 13.37 22.86 19.70
C SER A 286 13.30 23.08 21.22
N ASP A 287 12.32 23.86 21.67
CA ASP A 287 12.13 24.27 23.06
C ASP A 287 10.94 23.55 23.71
N VAL A 288 10.43 22.48 23.09
CA VAL A 288 9.29 21.71 23.61
C VAL A 288 9.80 20.59 24.54
N PRO A 289 9.25 20.45 25.76
CA PRO A 289 9.63 19.38 26.68
C PRO A 289 9.45 17.99 26.08
N THR A 290 10.27 17.03 26.51
CA THR A 290 10.23 15.65 26.00
C THR A 290 8.86 15.01 26.18
N GLU A 291 8.20 15.27 27.30
CA GLU A 291 6.88 14.74 27.63
C GLU A 291 5.83 15.21 26.61
N ALA A 292 5.89 16.49 26.23
CA ALA A 292 5.05 17.07 25.20
C ALA A 292 5.40 16.52 23.80
N LEU A 293 6.68 16.33 23.48
CA LEU A 293 7.09 15.69 22.22
C LEU A 293 6.61 14.25 22.13
N SER A 294 6.66 13.48 23.21
CA SER A 294 6.11 12.12 23.27
C SER A 294 4.59 12.12 23.05
N ALA A 295 3.87 13.09 23.63
CA ALA A 295 2.44 13.25 23.40
C ALA A 295 2.10 13.59 21.95
N ILE A 296 2.93 14.39 21.26
CA ILE A 296 2.81 14.66 19.82
C ILE A 296 3.12 13.39 19.02
N ALA A 297 4.24 12.72 19.32
CA ALA A 297 4.68 11.52 18.60
C ALA A 297 3.64 10.40 18.63
N ALA A 298 2.96 10.22 19.77
CA ALA A 298 1.87 9.25 19.92
C ALA A 298 0.62 9.56 19.07
N ARG A 299 0.49 10.79 18.55
CA ARG A 299 -0.62 11.23 17.69
C ARG A 299 -0.20 11.45 16.24
N LEU A 300 1.08 11.26 15.92
CA LEU A 300 1.50 11.25 14.53
C LEU A 300 0.89 10.05 13.83
N VAL A 301 0.49 10.28 12.58
CA VAL A 301 -0.03 9.25 11.69
C VAL A 301 0.97 9.10 10.54
N LEU A 302 1.43 7.89 10.29
CA LEU A 302 2.26 7.61 9.12
C LEU A 302 1.38 7.70 7.87
N ARG A 303 1.86 8.28 6.76
CA ARG A 303 1.13 8.28 5.49
C ARG A 303 2.07 8.14 4.30
N HIS A 304 1.71 7.27 3.36
CA HIS A 304 2.42 7.12 2.11
C HIS A 304 1.83 8.02 1.02
N PHE A 305 2.70 8.72 0.30
CA PHE A 305 2.38 9.55 -0.85
C PHE A 305 3.18 9.07 -2.07
N PRO A 306 2.50 8.38 -3.01
CA PRO A 306 3.00 8.07 -4.35
C PRO A 306 3.71 9.22 -5.06
N THR A 307 4.76 8.91 -5.83
CA THR A 307 5.39 9.87 -6.76
C THR A 307 4.34 10.59 -7.62
N GLY A 308 4.36 11.93 -7.59
CA GLY A 308 3.46 12.80 -8.33
C GLY A 308 2.15 13.15 -7.62
N GLU A 309 1.84 12.50 -6.49
CA GLU A 309 0.63 12.78 -5.72
C GLU A 309 0.68 14.16 -5.08
N ILE A 310 -0.45 14.88 -5.14
CA ILE A 310 -0.64 16.15 -4.45
C ILE A 310 -0.94 15.86 -2.98
N ILE A 311 -0.08 16.32 -2.09
CA ILE A 311 -0.24 16.18 -0.64
C ILE A 311 -1.26 17.19 -0.13
N TYR A 312 -1.13 18.45 -0.57
CA TYR A 312 -2.16 19.49 -0.44
C TYR A 312 -2.02 20.51 -1.58
N ALA A 313 -3.12 21.20 -1.89
CA ALA A 313 -3.15 22.26 -2.89
C ALA A 313 -3.14 23.64 -2.23
N ASP A 314 -2.76 24.66 -2.99
CA ASP A 314 -2.83 26.04 -2.54
C ASP A 314 -4.28 26.47 -2.30
N GLY A 315 -4.48 27.40 -1.37
CA GLY A 315 -5.82 27.89 -1.02
C GLY A 315 -6.67 26.91 -0.21
N THR A 316 -6.26 25.66 0.00
CA THR A 316 -6.99 24.73 0.88
C THR A 316 -6.75 25.09 2.36
N PRO A 317 -7.62 24.65 3.29
CA PRO A 317 -7.38 24.81 4.72
C PRO A 317 -6.07 24.15 5.19
N GLY A 318 -5.46 24.72 6.24
CA GLY A 318 -4.32 24.15 6.97
C GLY A 318 -4.77 23.14 8.02
N ASP A 319 -5.10 21.93 7.59
CA ASP A 319 -5.66 20.86 8.42
C ASP A 319 -4.61 19.89 9.02
N ALA A 320 -3.37 19.97 8.56
CA ALA A 320 -2.28 19.11 9.02
C ALA A 320 -0.89 19.74 8.80
N MET A 321 0.10 19.27 9.55
CA MET A 321 1.51 19.47 9.24
C MET A 321 2.19 18.14 8.96
N TYR A 322 3.32 18.19 8.25
CA TYR A 322 3.98 17.02 7.71
C TYR A 322 5.46 17.06 8.05
N ILE A 323 6.02 15.91 8.39
CA ILE A 323 7.46 15.69 8.55
C ILE A 323 7.86 14.60 7.55
N VAL A 324 8.87 14.87 6.74
CA VAL A 324 9.36 13.92 5.74
C VAL A 324 10.18 12.84 6.44
N GLU A 325 9.62 11.63 6.48
CA GLU A 325 10.29 10.45 7.01
C GLU A 325 11.20 9.84 5.93
N SER A 326 10.67 9.64 4.73
CA SER A 326 11.43 9.16 3.57
C SER A 326 10.90 9.74 2.26
N GLY A 327 11.77 9.78 1.25
CA GLY A 327 11.46 10.31 -0.07
C GLY A 327 11.64 11.84 -0.19
N ASP A 328 11.23 12.37 -1.34
CA ASP A 328 11.36 13.79 -1.69
C ASP A 328 9.98 14.42 -1.90
N VAL A 329 9.80 15.64 -1.39
CA VAL A 329 8.61 16.47 -1.62
C VAL A 329 9.02 17.79 -2.28
N ARG A 330 8.18 18.30 -3.18
CA ARG A 330 8.36 19.61 -3.81
C ARG A 330 7.22 20.53 -3.42
N LEU A 331 7.59 21.70 -2.92
CA LEU A 331 6.67 22.82 -2.76
C LEU A 331 6.74 23.69 -4.00
N PHE A 332 5.59 24.04 -4.56
CA PHE A 332 5.52 24.89 -5.76
C PHE A 332 4.36 25.85 -5.67
N ASP A 333 4.52 26.98 -6.33
CA ASP A 333 3.48 27.98 -6.46
C ASP A 333 2.61 27.65 -7.69
N SER A 334 1.29 27.60 -7.54
CA SER A 334 0.34 27.43 -8.65
C SER A 334 -0.04 28.76 -9.30
N THR A 335 0.44 29.89 -8.76
CA THR A 335 0.03 31.22 -9.18
C THR A 335 0.79 31.76 -10.40
N PHE A 336 1.90 31.13 -10.79
CA PHE A 336 2.68 31.47 -11.97
C PHE A 336 2.39 30.52 -13.15
N THR A 337 2.37 31.06 -14.36
CA THR A 337 2.10 30.34 -15.62
C THR A 337 3.10 29.21 -15.90
N ASP A 338 4.28 29.27 -15.28
CA ASP A 338 5.18 28.14 -15.05
C ASP A 338 5.18 27.82 -13.55
N ALA A 339 4.79 26.61 -13.15
CA ALA A 339 4.80 26.16 -11.76
C ALA A 339 6.22 26.27 -11.18
N GLN A 340 6.54 27.39 -10.53
CA GLN A 340 7.86 27.65 -10.00
C GLN A 340 8.06 26.83 -8.74
N LEU A 341 9.09 25.97 -8.76
CA LEU A 341 9.55 25.23 -7.59
C LEU A 341 10.03 26.22 -6.52
N LEU A 342 9.35 26.22 -5.38
CA LEU A 342 9.70 27.04 -4.22
C LEU A 342 10.78 26.34 -3.39
N GLU A 343 10.60 25.06 -3.11
CA GLU A 343 11.46 24.32 -2.20
C GLU A 343 11.47 22.82 -2.52
N LYS A 344 12.62 22.17 -2.29
CA LYS A 344 12.75 20.72 -2.31
C LYS A 344 13.00 20.26 -0.89
N LEU A 345 12.08 19.45 -0.39
CA LEU A 345 12.11 18.90 0.95
C LEU A 345 12.57 17.44 0.87
N LYS A 346 13.41 17.05 1.81
CA LYS A 346 13.99 15.72 1.96
C LYS A 346 13.70 15.16 3.34
N THR A 347 14.06 13.90 3.57
CA THR A 347 14.07 13.27 4.89
C THR A 347 14.62 14.20 5.97
N GLY A 348 13.82 14.46 7.01
CA GLY A 348 14.15 15.42 8.07
C GLY A 348 13.36 16.71 8.01
N ASP A 349 12.99 17.15 6.82
CA ASP A 349 12.33 18.44 6.65
C ASP A 349 10.87 18.40 7.09
N SER A 350 10.36 19.53 7.58
CA SER A 350 8.95 19.71 7.97
C SER A 350 8.29 20.78 7.09
N PHE A 351 7.02 20.58 6.75
CA PHE A 351 6.28 21.54 5.94
C PHE A 351 4.77 21.56 6.28
N GLY A 352 4.10 22.60 5.76
CA GLY A 352 2.66 22.79 5.95
C GLY A 352 2.27 23.34 7.33
N GLU A 353 3.20 23.49 8.26
CA GLU A 353 2.95 23.99 9.61
C GLU A 353 2.37 25.41 9.60
N MET A 354 2.79 26.28 8.68
CA MET A 354 2.34 27.68 8.67
C MET A 354 0.81 27.83 8.60
N ALA A 355 0.14 27.05 7.76
CA ALA A 355 -1.31 27.10 7.61
C ALA A 355 -2.03 26.53 8.84
N LEU A 356 -1.51 25.44 9.41
CA LEU A 356 -2.01 24.82 10.62
C LEU A 356 -1.94 25.77 11.83
N LEU A 357 -0.86 26.55 11.92
CA LEU A 357 -0.56 27.46 13.02
C LEU A 357 -1.26 28.81 12.94
N THR A 358 -1.34 29.38 11.75
CA THR A 358 -1.94 30.71 11.56
C THR A 358 -3.44 30.67 11.30
N GLY A 359 -4.00 29.47 11.07
CA GLY A 359 -5.38 29.29 10.62
C GLY A 359 -5.66 29.84 9.21
N ARG A 360 -4.61 30.24 8.48
CA ARG A 360 -4.72 30.70 7.09
C ARG A 360 -4.77 29.50 6.14
N THR A 361 -5.16 29.75 4.89
CA THR A 361 -5.10 28.73 3.83
C THR A 361 -3.65 28.42 3.43
N ARG A 362 -3.43 27.26 2.81
CA ARG A 362 -2.14 26.85 2.23
C ARG A 362 -1.66 27.92 1.25
N ALA A 363 -0.42 28.38 1.41
CA ALA A 363 0.18 29.40 0.53
C ALA A 363 0.82 28.79 -0.73
N GLU A 364 1.12 27.50 -0.70
CA GLU A 364 1.78 26.75 -1.76
C GLU A 364 1.10 25.39 -1.97
N CYS A 365 1.41 24.71 -3.07
CA CYS A 365 1.07 23.31 -3.30
C CYS A 365 2.23 22.42 -2.87
N ALA A 366 1.92 21.25 -2.31
CA ALA A 366 2.90 20.21 -1.99
C ALA A 366 2.65 18.97 -2.87
N ARG A 367 3.71 18.45 -3.50
CA ARG A 367 3.66 17.23 -4.31
C ARG A 367 4.83 16.30 -3.99
N ALA A 368 4.55 15.02 -3.86
CA ALA A 368 5.59 13.99 -3.74
C ALA A 368 6.41 13.92 -5.04
N ALA A 369 7.72 14.13 -4.95
CA ALA A 369 8.65 14.08 -6.08
C ALA A 369 9.25 12.68 -6.30
N SER A 370 9.26 11.86 -5.25
CA SER A 370 9.44 10.41 -5.28
C SER A 370 8.30 9.75 -4.48
N ASP A 371 8.30 8.42 -4.38
CA ASP A 371 7.47 7.76 -3.37
C ASP A 371 7.97 8.24 -2.00
N ALA A 372 7.07 8.85 -1.23
CA ALA A 372 7.39 9.56 0.01
C ALA A 372 6.54 9.04 1.15
N THR A 373 7.12 8.92 2.33
CA THR A 373 6.39 8.59 3.55
C THR A 373 6.54 9.76 4.50
N LEU A 374 5.41 10.21 5.05
CA LEU A 374 5.32 11.41 5.87
C LEU A 374 4.72 11.05 7.23
N TRP A 375 5.24 11.63 8.30
CA TRP A 375 4.51 11.70 9.57
C TRP A 375 3.58 12.91 9.52
N VAL A 376 2.30 12.67 9.78
CA VAL A 376 1.23 13.65 9.67
C VAL A 376 0.68 13.93 11.05
N LEU A 377 0.69 15.20 11.43
CA LEU A 377 0.01 15.68 12.63
C LEU A 377 -1.20 16.49 12.19
N TYR A 378 -2.40 15.98 12.46
CA TYR A 378 -3.63 16.70 12.13
C TYR A 378 -3.88 17.83 13.12
N LYS A 379 -4.61 18.85 12.64
CA LYS A 379 -4.92 20.04 13.42
C LYS A 379 -5.68 19.72 14.71
N THR A 380 -6.62 18.79 14.67
CA THR A 380 -7.38 18.35 15.86
C THR A 380 -6.45 17.78 16.93
N ASP A 381 -5.55 16.89 16.53
CA ASP A 381 -4.58 16.29 17.45
C ASP A 381 -3.57 17.32 17.98
N PHE A 382 -3.15 18.24 17.13
CA PHE A 382 -2.28 19.34 17.53
C PHE A 382 -2.95 20.28 18.54
N ASP A 383 -4.21 20.66 18.27
CA ASP A 383 -4.99 21.54 19.16
C ASP A 383 -5.22 20.86 20.53
N ASP A 384 -5.48 19.55 20.56
CA ASP A 384 -5.63 18.78 21.80
C ASP A 384 -4.34 18.75 22.63
N VAL A 385 -3.19 18.56 21.98
CA VAL A 385 -1.90 18.61 22.66
C VAL A 385 -1.59 20.01 23.17
N MET A 386 -1.91 21.07 22.42
CA MET A 386 -1.70 22.45 22.88
C MET A 386 -2.50 22.78 24.14
N VAL A 387 -3.70 22.22 24.29
CA VAL A 387 -4.50 22.37 25.53
C VAL A 387 -3.81 21.71 26.72
N GLN A 388 -3.19 20.55 26.50
CA GLN A 388 -2.50 19.78 27.54
C GLN A 388 -1.14 20.39 27.91
N TYR A 389 -0.44 21.00 26.95
CA TYR A 389 0.92 21.54 27.12
C TYR A 389 1.01 22.99 26.60
N PRO A 390 0.54 23.98 27.37
CA PRO A 390 0.51 25.39 26.96
C PRO A 390 1.88 25.98 26.57
N GLU A 391 2.97 25.45 27.12
CA GLU A 391 4.36 25.82 26.83
C GLU A 391 4.73 25.69 25.34
N ILE A 392 4.07 24.78 24.60
CA ILE A 392 4.26 24.62 23.16
C ILE A 392 3.95 25.95 22.45
N SER A 393 2.89 26.65 22.87
CA SER A 393 2.42 27.90 22.24
C SER A 393 3.48 29.01 22.22
N ALA A 394 4.34 29.06 23.24
CA ALA A 394 5.40 30.07 23.36
C ALA A 394 6.57 29.80 22.40
N SER A 395 6.95 28.53 22.23
CA SER A 395 7.96 28.09 21.26
C SER A 395 7.46 28.28 19.83
N LEU A 396 6.19 27.96 19.60
CA LEU A 396 5.48 28.16 18.33
C LEU A 396 5.46 29.61 17.88
N SER A 397 5.14 30.53 18.79
CA SER A 397 5.06 31.97 18.51
C SER A 397 6.42 32.53 18.05
N ARG A 398 7.52 32.03 18.63
CA ARG A 398 8.89 32.38 18.23
C ARG A 398 9.23 31.80 16.85
N ALA A 399 8.97 30.51 16.64
CA ALA A 399 9.24 29.84 15.37
C ALA A 399 8.45 30.45 14.19
N ILE A 400 7.19 30.84 14.40
CA ILE A 400 6.37 31.54 13.40
C ILE A 400 6.96 32.92 13.07
N THR A 401 7.41 33.67 14.09
CA THR A 401 8.02 35.00 13.89
C THR A 401 9.29 34.90 13.04
N GLU A 402 10.11 33.88 13.28
CA GLU A 402 11.35 33.62 12.56
C GLU A 402 11.09 33.15 11.11
N LYS A 403 10.12 32.23 10.92
CA LYS A 403 9.71 31.77 9.57
C LYS A 403 9.01 32.83 8.72
N LEU A 404 8.22 33.73 9.32
CA LEU A 404 7.65 34.88 8.60
C LEU A 404 8.76 35.86 8.16
N SER A 405 9.72 36.11 9.04
CA SER A 405 10.86 37.01 8.75
C SER A 405 11.77 36.51 7.63
N SER A 406 11.94 35.19 7.50
CA SER A 406 12.70 34.58 6.40
C SER A 406 11.93 34.62 5.07
N ARG A 407 10.63 34.28 5.04
CA ARG A 407 9.80 34.44 3.83
C ARG A 407 9.72 35.90 3.35
N GLU A 408 9.67 36.87 4.27
CA GLU A 408 9.76 38.30 3.94
C GLU A 408 11.11 38.68 3.32
N SER A 409 12.21 38.11 3.83
CA SER A 409 13.54 38.32 3.25
C SER A 409 13.66 37.74 1.85
N ASP A 410 13.07 36.57 1.60
CA ASP A 410 13.04 35.96 0.27
C ASP A 410 12.22 36.78 -0.74
N PHE A 411 11.15 37.45 -0.30
CA PHE A 411 10.39 38.38 -1.16
C PHE A 411 11.26 39.57 -1.58
N VAL A 412 12.03 40.15 -0.64
CA VAL A 412 12.98 41.24 -0.90
C VAL A 412 14.02 40.83 -1.95
N GLU A 413 14.62 39.64 -1.81
CA GLU A 413 15.67 39.19 -2.72
C GLU A 413 15.13 38.76 -4.09
N ARG A 414 13.97 38.11 -4.13
CA ARG A 414 13.39 37.60 -5.37
C ARG A 414 12.74 38.68 -6.23
N HIS A 415 12.13 39.70 -5.63
CA HIS A 415 11.27 40.65 -6.36
C HIS A 415 11.78 42.09 -6.30
N LEU A 416 12.07 42.64 -5.11
CA LEU A 416 12.42 44.06 -4.98
C LEU A 416 13.80 44.37 -5.57
N LYS A 417 14.81 43.52 -5.37
CA LYS A 417 16.17 43.73 -5.96
C LYS A 417 16.19 43.72 -7.49
N ARG A 418 15.20 43.09 -8.15
CA ARG A 418 15.15 42.98 -9.62
C ARG A 418 14.56 44.21 -10.29
N ILE A 419 13.86 45.05 -9.54
CA ILE A 419 13.24 46.27 -10.06
C ILE A 419 14.31 47.36 -10.10
N GLN A 420 14.55 47.93 -11.28
CA GLN A 420 15.58 48.96 -11.47
C GLN A 420 15.43 50.14 -10.48
N LEU A 421 14.19 50.53 -10.16
CA LEU A 421 13.89 51.59 -9.19
C LEU A 421 14.50 51.33 -7.80
N PHE A 422 14.63 50.06 -7.41
CA PHE A 422 15.08 49.65 -6.09
C PHE A 422 16.48 49.01 -6.10
N ALA A 423 17.10 48.88 -7.27
CA ALA A 423 18.39 48.20 -7.44
C ALA A 423 19.55 48.87 -6.69
N ALA A 424 19.47 50.18 -6.47
CA ALA A 424 20.50 50.96 -5.77
C ALA A 424 20.32 51.03 -4.24
N LEU A 425 19.21 50.50 -3.70
CA LEU A 425 18.91 50.56 -2.27
C LEU A 425 19.66 49.47 -1.50
N ALA A 426 20.09 49.79 -0.29
CA ALA A 426 20.68 48.82 0.61
C ALA A 426 19.62 47.79 1.09
N THR A 427 20.05 46.56 1.39
CA THR A 427 19.15 45.48 1.84
C THR A 427 18.30 45.88 3.06
N SER A 428 18.83 46.70 3.96
CA SER A 428 18.08 47.23 5.11
C SER A 428 16.94 48.16 4.72
N GLU A 429 17.12 48.99 3.69
CA GLU A 429 16.11 49.91 3.17
C GLU A 429 15.03 49.13 2.41
N LEU A 430 15.44 48.13 1.63
CA LEU A 430 14.52 47.22 0.95
C LEU A 430 13.64 46.44 1.94
N ARG A 431 14.20 45.99 3.07
CA ARG A 431 13.43 45.35 4.15
C ARG A 431 12.41 46.31 4.76
N GLN A 432 12.75 47.59 4.96
CA GLN A 432 11.79 48.59 5.45
C GLN A 432 10.66 48.85 4.45
N ILE A 433 10.96 48.84 3.15
CA ILE A 433 9.96 48.94 2.09
C ILE A 433 9.06 47.70 2.10
N SER A 434 9.62 46.50 2.14
CA SER A 434 8.87 45.23 2.16
C SER A 434 7.82 45.19 3.28
N LYS A 435 8.15 45.70 4.47
CA LYS A 435 7.20 45.79 5.61
C LYS A 435 6.00 46.70 5.35
N LYS A 436 6.11 47.62 4.39
CA LYS A 436 5.05 48.57 4.01
C LYS A 436 4.29 48.15 2.76
N VAL A 437 4.79 47.15 2.02
CA VAL A 437 4.09 46.60 0.86
C VAL A 437 2.84 45.87 1.34
N ARG A 438 1.72 46.11 0.66
CA ARG A 438 0.45 45.42 0.93
C ARG A 438 -0.07 44.80 -0.36
N GLY A 439 -0.46 43.53 -0.31
CA GLY A 439 -1.14 42.87 -1.40
C GLY A 439 -2.56 43.43 -1.56
N VAL A 440 -2.91 43.82 -2.79
CA VAL A 440 -4.25 44.30 -3.16
C VAL A 440 -4.70 43.51 -4.39
N ARG A 441 -5.95 43.04 -4.38
CA ARG A 441 -6.53 42.27 -5.48
C ARG A 441 -7.62 43.07 -6.17
N TYR A 442 -7.62 43.02 -7.50
CA TYR A 442 -8.62 43.63 -8.36
C TYR A 442 -9.30 42.54 -9.19
N ARG A 443 -10.60 42.70 -9.46
CA ARG A 443 -11.36 41.82 -10.35
C ARG A 443 -11.10 42.20 -11.81
N SER A 444 -11.43 41.28 -12.73
CA SER A 444 -11.40 41.57 -14.16
C SER A 444 -12.24 42.81 -14.48
N ALA A 445 -11.69 43.72 -15.29
CA ALA A 445 -12.25 45.02 -15.67
C ALA A 445 -12.43 46.05 -14.53
N GLU A 446 -11.91 45.78 -13.33
CA GLU A 446 -11.86 46.76 -12.25
C GLU A 446 -10.74 47.79 -12.51
N ILE A 447 -11.03 49.07 -12.31
CA ILE A 447 -10.08 50.16 -12.58
C ILE A 447 -9.12 50.30 -11.40
N VAL A 448 -7.83 50.10 -11.65
CA VAL A 448 -6.77 50.18 -10.64
C VAL A 448 -6.43 51.64 -10.28
N CYS A 449 -6.34 52.52 -11.28
CA CYS A 449 -6.12 53.96 -11.11
C CYS A 449 -6.69 54.75 -12.29
N PHE A 450 -7.03 56.03 -12.08
CA PHE A 450 -7.55 56.92 -13.12
C PHE A 450 -6.50 57.90 -13.64
N ALA A 451 -6.51 58.16 -14.94
CA ALA A 451 -5.67 59.19 -15.55
C ALA A 451 -6.01 60.58 -15.00
N GLY A 452 -4.97 61.38 -14.71
CA GLY A 452 -5.11 62.75 -14.20
C GLY A 452 -5.32 62.89 -12.69
N GLN A 453 -5.46 61.78 -11.95
CA GLN A 453 -5.46 61.82 -10.49
C GLN A 453 -4.02 61.87 -9.93
N PRO A 454 -3.76 62.62 -8.85
CA PRO A 454 -2.47 62.62 -8.20
C PRO A 454 -2.15 61.21 -7.66
N ALA A 455 -1.02 60.66 -8.07
CA ALA A 455 -0.59 59.32 -7.65
C ALA A 455 -0.22 59.32 -6.16
N GLN A 456 -0.84 58.43 -5.38
CA GLN A 456 -0.56 58.23 -3.95
C GLN A 456 0.12 56.90 -3.65
N ASN A 457 0.04 55.95 -4.59
CA ASN A 457 0.53 54.58 -4.42
C ASN A 457 1.45 54.22 -5.58
N LEU A 458 2.49 53.45 -5.28
CA LEU A 458 3.25 52.72 -6.26
C LEU A 458 2.69 51.30 -6.33
N TYR A 459 2.28 50.86 -7.52
CA TYR A 459 1.78 49.52 -7.74
C TYR A 459 2.86 48.66 -8.37
N MET A 460 2.96 47.42 -7.90
CA MET A 460 3.76 46.37 -8.51
C MET A 460 2.82 45.25 -8.90
N ILE A 461 2.83 44.89 -10.18
CA ILE A 461 2.00 43.80 -10.68
C ILE A 461 2.65 42.50 -10.21
N GLU A 462 2.07 41.89 -9.18
CA GLU A 462 2.46 40.56 -8.70
C GLU A 462 1.89 39.47 -9.61
N ARG A 463 0.64 39.65 -10.09
CA ARG A 463 -0.07 38.70 -10.96
C ARG A 463 -1.18 39.37 -11.78
N GLY A 464 -1.31 38.97 -13.04
CA GLY A 464 -2.35 39.44 -13.97
C GLY A 464 -1.81 40.44 -14.99
N GLU A 465 -2.65 40.80 -15.96
CA GLU A 465 -2.33 41.82 -16.97
C GLU A 465 -3.13 43.08 -16.69
N ILE A 466 -2.48 44.23 -16.75
CA ILE A 466 -3.13 45.54 -16.65
C ILE A 466 -3.11 46.21 -18.00
N LYS A 467 -4.29 46.58 -18.49
CA LYS A 467 -4.44 47.38 -19.70
C LYS A 467 -4.26 48.86 -19.35
N LEU A 468 -3.21 49.48 -19.88
CA LEU A 468 -3.05 50.93 -19.81
C LEU A 468 -3.93 51.57 -20.89
N MET A 469 -4.91 52.36 -20.45
CA MET A 469 -5.85 53.04 -21.34
C MET A 469 -5.56 54.55 -21.34
N GLY A 470 -5.47 55.13 -22.53
CA GLY A 470 -5.33 56.56 -22.78
C GLY A 470 -6.58 57.16 -23.44
N ALA A 471 -6.55 58.46 -23.69
CA ALA A 471 -7.57 59.16 -24.47
C ALA A 471 -7.02 59.53 -25.85
N GLY A 472 -7.75 59.14 -26.90
CA GLY A 472 -7.46 59.51 -28.28
C GLY A 472 -7.80 60.97 -28.58
N PRO A 473 -7.49 61.46 -29.81
CA PRO A 473 -7.68 62.86 -30.19
C PRO A 473 -9.12 63.37 -30.09
N ARG A 474 -10.12 62.49 -30.06
CA ARG A 474 -11.55 62.82 -29.91
C ARG A 474 -12.13 62.33 -28.57
N GLY A 475 -11.28 61.96 -27.60
CA GLY A 475 -11.68 61.53 -26.26
C GLY A 475 -12.07 60.05 -26.15
N GLU A 476 -11.89 59.26 -27.21
CA GLU A 476 -12.13 57.82 -27.23
C GLU A 476 -11.06 57.05 -26.42
N PRO A 477 -11.43 56.00 -25.66
CA PRO A 477 -10.47 55.21 -24.91
C PRO A 477 -9.60 54.39 -25.88
N ILE A 478 -8.29 54.60 -25.84
CA ILE A 478 -7.30 53.87 -26.63
C ILE A 478 -6.44 52.99 -25.74
N LEU A 479 -6.18 51.76 -26.13
CA LEU A 479 -5.21 50.91 -25.44
C LEU A 479 -3.80 51.40 -25.76
N LEU A 480 -3.07 51.82 -24.73
CA LEU A 480 -1.69 52.28 -24.84
C LEU A 480 -0.70 51.14 -24.70
N ASP A 481 -0.93 50.26 -23.72
CA ASP A 481 -0.03 49.15 -23.41
C ASP A 481 -0.75 48.06 -22.60
N ILE A 482 -0.12 46.88 -22.50
CA ILE A 482 -0.52 45.81 -21.60
C ILE A 482 0.71 45.46 -20.75
N LEU A 483 0.60 45.71 -19.43
CA LEU A 483 1.65 45.47 -18.43
C LEU A 483 1.43 44.17 -17.66
#